data_AF-A0A8B7WK46-F1
#
_entry.id   AF-A0A8B7WK46-F1
#
_cell.length_a   1.000
_cell.length_b   1.000
_cell.length_c   1.000
_cell.angle_alpha   90.00
_cell.angle_beta   90.00
_cell.angle_gamma   90.00
#
_symmetry.space_group_name_H-M   'P 1'
#
loop_
_entity.id
_entity.type
_entity.pdbx_description
1 polymer ?
#
loop_
_entity_poly.entity_id
_entity_poly.type
_entity_poly.pdbx_seq_one_letter_code
_entity_poly.pdbx_strand_id
1 'polypeptide(L)'
;MMVGAFFWGGLADKVGRKQSLLICMSVNGFFAFLSSFVQGYGFFLFCRLLSGFGIGGAIPTVFSYFAEVLAREKRGEHLSWLCMFWMIGGVYASAMAWAIIPHYGWSFSMGSAYQFHSWRVFVIVCALPCVSSVVALTFMPESPRFLLEVGKHDEAWMILKLIHDTNMRARGQPEKVFTVNKIKTPKQIDELIEIESDTGTWYRRCFVRIRTELYGIWMTFRRCFNYPVRENTIKLTIVWFTLSFGYYGLSVWFPDVIKHLQSDEYALLTRIVQSDKYANFSINFTMENQIHTGMEYDNGRFLGVKFKSVTFKDSVFKTCTFEDVTSVNTYFRNCTFIDTIFDNTDFEPYKFINSEFQNCSFFHNKTGCQITFDDDYSAYWIYFVNFLGTLAVLPGNIVSALLMDRIGRLTMLGGSMVLSGISCFFLWFGTSESMMIGMLCLYNGLTISAWNSLDVVTVELYPTDRRYVEMGLLG
;
A
#
# COMPACT_ATOMS: atom_id res chain seq x y z
N MET A 1 -6.05 10.63 -1.75
CA MET A 1 -5.27 11.09 -0.58
C MET A 1 -5.20 12.61 -0.54
N MET A 2 -4.53 13.28 -1.49
CA MET A 2 -4.41 14.77 -1.51
C MET A 2 -5.72 15.53 -1.26
N VAL A 3 -6.79 15.23 -2.00
CA VAL A 3 -8.11 15.88 -1.81
C VAL A 3 -8.69 15.61 -0.42
N GLY A 4 -8.44 14.42 0.13
CA GLY A 4 -8.86 14.04 1.47
C GLY A 4 -8.10 14.83 2.53
N ALA A 5 -6.78 14.93 2.43
CA ALA A 5 -5.95 15.66 3.38
C ALA A 5 -6.36 17.13 3.49
N PHE A 6 -6.63 17.79 2.35
CA PHE A 6 -7.13 19.16 2.31
C PHE A 6 -8.53 19.30 2.94
N PHE A 7 -9.47 18.41 2.58
CA PHE A 7 -10.84 18.49 3.05
C PHE A 7 -10.96 18.19 4.55
N TRP A 8 -10.40 17.06 4.99
CA TRP A 8 -10.42 16.65 6.40
C TRP A 8 -9.57 17.58 7.26
N GLY A 9 -8.45 18.07 6.73
CA GLY A 9 -7.59 19.11 7.32
C GLY A 9 -8.36 20.38 7.71
N GLY A 10 -9.32 20.81 6.91
CA GLY A 10 -10.19 21.92 7.28
C GLY A 10 -11.32 21.52 8.25
N LEU A 11 -11.83 20.30 8.09
CA LEU A 11 -13.01 19.84 8.84
C LEU A 11 -12.70 19.50 10.31
N ALA A 12 -11.53 18.95 10.64
CA ALA A 12 -11.26 18.56 12.02
C ALA A 12 -11.04 19.73 12.98
N ASP A 13 -10.70 20.92 12.47
CA ASP A 13 -10.64 22.12 13.30
C ASP A 13 -12.04 22.55 13.79
N LYS A 14 -13.10 22.15 13.08
CA LYS A 14 -14.49 22.53 13.41
C LYS A 14 -15.30 21.41 14.05
N VAL A 15 -15.20 20.19 13.50
CA VAL A 15 -15.95 19.02 13.99
C VAL A 15 -15.27 18.39 15.21
N GLY A 16 -13.97 18.61 15.37
CA GLY A 16 -13.16 17.98 16.41
C GLY A 16 -12.24 16.91 15.84
N ARG A 17 -11.15 16.68 16.57
CA ARG A 17 -10.04 15.83 16.11
C ARG A 17 -10.41 14.34 16.20
N LYS A 18 -11.05 13.89 17.28
CA LYS A 18 -11.53 12.50 17.41
C LYS A 18 -12.67 12.20 16.44
N GLN A 19 -13.64 13.11 16.33
CA GLN A 19 -14.77 12.91 15.41
C GLN A 19 -14.32 12.84 13.94
N SER A 20 -13.44 13.75 13.50
CA SER A 20 -12.87 13.69 12.15
C SER A 20 -12.13 12.37 11.90
N LEU A 21 -11.30 11.94 12.86
CA LEU A 21 -10.56 10.68 12.76
C LEU A 21 -11.49 9.45 12.67
N LEU A 22 -12.57 9.43 13.46
CA LEU A 22 -13.57 8.35 13.44
C LEU A 22 -14.27 8.27 12.08
N ILE A 23 -14.67 9.42 11.51
CA ILE A 23 -15.32 9.46 10.20
C ILE A 23 -14.33 9.03 9.10
N CYS A 24 -13.09 9.54 9.10
CA CYS A 24 -12.05 9.16 8.13
C CYS A 24 -11.80 7.65 8.12
N MET A 25 -11.61 7.05 9.29
CA MET A 25 -11.35 5.62 9.43
C MET A 25 -12.58 4.77 9.07
N SER A 26 -13.79 5.24 9.40
CA SER A 26 -15.02 4.54 9.03
C SER A 26 -15.23 4.53 7.51
N VAL A 27 -15.01 5.67 6.85
CA VAL A 27 -15.05 5.80 5.38
C VAL A 27 -14.01 4.87 4.75
N ASN A 28 -12.77 4.88 5.26
CA ASN A 28 -11.72 3.99 4.77
C ASN A 28 -12.09 2.51 4.93
N GLY A 29 -12.48 2.08 6.14
CA GLY A 29 -12.83 0.69 6.43
C GLY A 29 -14.01 0.19 5.61
N PHE A 30 -15.07 1.00 5.47
CA PHE A 30 -16.25 0.65 4.68
C PHE A 30 -15.92 0.48 3.19
N PHE A 31 -15.26 1.45 2.57
CA PHE A 31 -14.93 1.36 1.14
C PHE A 31 -13.82 0.35 0.83
N ALA A 32 -12.89 0.13 1.76
CA ALA A 32 -11.87 -0.92 1.64
C ALA A 32 -12.54 -2.31 1.65
N PHE A 33 -13.44 -2.56 2.60
CA PHE A 33 -14.22 -3.80 2.66
C PHE A 33 -15.13 -3.95 1.44
N LEU A 34 -15.81 -2.90 1.02
CA LEU A 34 -16.65 -2.94 -0.19
C LEU A 34 -15.82 -3.31 -1.43
N SER A 35 -14.59 -2.79 -1.55
CA SER A 35 -13.73 -3.03 -2.72
C SER A 35 -13.38 -4.51 -2.94
N SER A 36 -13.38 -5.36 -1.89
CA SER A 36 -13.11 -6.80 -2.05
C SER A 36 -14.25 -7.56 -2.72
N PHE A 37 -15.50 -7.04 -2.71
CA PHE A 37 -16.66 -7.69 -3.34
C PHE A 37 -16.95 -7.19 -4.75
N VAL A 38 -16.31 -6.10 -5.17
CA VAL A 38 -16.56 -5.48 -6.48
C VAL A 38 -15.94 -6.27 -7.61
N GLN A 39 -16.73 -6.65 -8.62
CA GLN A 39 -16.27 -7.37 -9.82
C GLN A 39 -15.89 -6.45 -10.99
N GLY A 40 -16.50 -5.26 -11.08
CA GLY A 40 -16.19 -4.30 -12.14
C GLY A 40 -14.95 -3.48 -11.84
N TYR A 41 -13.99 -3.43 -12.75
CA TYR A 41 -12.75 -2.65 -12.61
C TYR A 41 -13.01 -1.16 -12.29
N GLY A 42 -13.97 -0.53 -12.99
CA GLY A 42 -14.31 0.88 -12.76
C GLY A 42 -14.88 1.16 -11.36
N PHE A 43 -15.77 0.29 -10.88
CA PHE A 43 -16.34 0.44 -9.53
C PHE A 43 -15.31 0.09 -8.44
N PHE A 44 -14.36 -0.82 -8.73
CA PHE A 44 -13.24 -1.12 -7.85
C PHE A 44 -12.32 0.11 -7.67
N LEU A 45 -11.97 0.78 -8.77
CA LEU A 45 -11.22 2.03 -8.74
C LEU A 45 -11.96 3.12 -7.97
N PHE A 46 -13.27 3.26 -8.19
CA PHE A 46 -14.09 4.23 -7.45
C PHE A 46 -14.07 3.98 -5.93
N CYS A 47 -14.22 2.73 -5.49
CA CYS A 47 -14.12 2.38 -4.07
C CYS A 47 -12.72 2.69 -3.51
N ARG A 48 -11.66 2.43 -4.28
CA ARG A 48 -10.27 2.78 -3.88
C ARG A 48 -10.04 4.28 -3.78
N LEU A 49 -10.64 5.07 -4.67
CA LEU A 49 -10.58 6.54 -4.59
C LEU A 49 -11.22 7.05 -3.31
N LEU A 50 -12.38 6.51 -2.92
CA LEU A 50 -13.08 6.89 -1.68
C LEU A 50 -12.37 6.42 -0.41
N SER A 51 -11.83 5.20 -0.41
CA SER A 51 -10.94 4.73 0.67
C SER A 51 -9.71 5.64 0.80
N GLY A 52 -9.07 6.00 -0.33
CA GLY A 52 -7.94 6.94 -0.36
C GLY A 52 -8.31 8.38 0.05
N PHE A 53 -9.57 8.77 -0.04
CA PHE A 53 -10.07 10.04 0.52
C PHE A 53 -10.13 9.99 2.05
N GLY A 54 -10.55 8.87 2.64
CA GLY A 54 -10.54 8.66 4.09
C GLY A 54 -9.11 8.62 4.68
N ILE A 55 -8.20 7.85 4.06
CA ILE A 55 -6.81 7.74 4.53
C ILE A 55 -6.10 9.11 4.50
N GLY A 56 -6.36 9.92 3.47
CA GLY A 56 -5.74 11.25 3.35
C GLY A 56 -6.02 12.17 4.54
N GLY A 57 -7.22 12.07 5.14
CA GLY A 57 -7.56 12.82 6.35
C GLY A 57 -7.04 12.19 7.64
N ALA A 58 -6.92 10.87 7.68
CA ALA A 58 -6.53 10.15 8.89
C ALA A 58 -5.11 10.52 9.35
N ILE A 59 -4.13 10.57 8.43
CA ILE A 59 -2.72 10.84 8.73
C ILE A 59 -2.53 12.16 9.50
N PRO A 60 -2.87 13.35 8.96
CA PRO A 60 -2.65 14.62 9.66
C PRO A 60 -3.44 14.71 10.98
N THR A 61 -4.58 14.00 11.08
CA THR A 61 -5.46 14.04 12.26
C THR A 61 -4.84 13.28 13.42
N VAL A 62 -4.26 12.10 13.15
CA VAL A 62 -3.60 11.30 14.18
C VAL A 62 -2.39 12.04 14.76
N PHE A 63 -1.54 12.62 13.91
CA PHE A 63 -0.38 13.38 14.36
C PHE A 63 -0.77 14.61 15.19
N SER A 64 -1.79 15.36 14.76
CA SER A 64 -2.24 16.55 15.50
C SER A 64 -2.94 16.19 16.81
N TYR A 65 -3.83 15.19 16.80
CA TYR A 65 -4.50 14.68 18.00
C TYR A 65 -3.48 14.20 19.04
N PHE A 66 -2.50 13.40 18.62
CA PHE A 66 -1.47 12.91 19.52
C PHE A 66 -0.58 14.05 20.06
N ALA A 67 -0.18 14.99 19.19
CA ALA A 67 0.63 16.14 19.57
C ALA A 67 -0.05 17.09 20.59
N GLU A 68 -1.38 17.11 20.67
CA GLU A 68 -2.16 17.93 21.59
C GLU A 68 -2.33 17.30 22.98
N VAL A 69 -2.28 15.97 23.07
CA VAL A 69 -2.34 15.22 24.33
C VAL A 69 -0.97 15.17 25.02
N LEU A 70 0.10 15.34 24.26
CA LEU A 70 1.47 15.18 24.74
C LEU A 70 2.06 16.43 25.40
N ALA A 71 2.92 16.20 26.41
CA ALA A 71 3.73 17.24 27.01
C ALA A 71 4.78 17.79 26.02
N ARG A 72 5.02 19.10 26.06
CA ARG A 72 5.90 19.80 25.11
C ARG A 72 7.34 19.27 25.08
N GLU A 73 7.86 18.82 26.22
CA GLU A 73 9.26 18.37 26.37
C GLU A 73 9.55 17.05 25.66
N LYS A 74 8.61 16.10 25.69
CA LYS A 74 8.79 14.75 25.11
C LYS A 74 7.99 14.52 23.83
N ARG A 75 7.45 15.60 23.26
CA ARG A 75 6.54 15.49 22.11
C ARG A 75 7.23 14.86 20.91
N GLY A 76 8.45 15.29 20.59
CA GLY A 76 9.21 14.78 19.45
C GLY A 76 9.50 13.28 19.54
N GLU A 77 10.03 12.83 20.67
CA GLU A 77 10.35 11.41 20.92
C GLU A 77 9.13 10.50 20.67
N HIS A 78 8.01 10.80 21.33
CA HIS A 78 6.80 10.00 21.20
C HIS A 78 6.15 10.11 19.82
N LEU A 79 6.29 11.24 19.13
CA LEU A 79 5.82 11.39 17.76
C LEU A 79 6.63 10.52 16.78
N SER A 80 7.93 10.36 17.02
CA SER A 80 8.74 9.39 16.28
C SER A 80 8.31 7.94 16.56
N TRP A 81 7.99 7.62 17.82
CA TRP A 81 7.42 6.31 18.16
C TRP A 81 6.09 6.05 17.44
N LEU A 82 5.27 7.09 17.23
CA LEU A 82 4.02 6.99 16.46
C LEU A 82 4.28 6.61 15.00
N CYS A 83 5.31 7.19 14.35
CA CYS A 83 5.70 6.83 12.98
C CYS A 83 6.07 5.33 12.84
N MET A 84 6.46 4.64 13.92
CA MET A 84 6.72 3.20 13.86
C MET A 84 5.49 2.37 13.49
N PHE A 85 4.28 2.82 13.86
CA PHE A 85 3.07 2.08 13.52
C PHE A 85 2.79 2.05 12.01
N TRP A 86 3.18 3.09 11.27
CA TRP A 86 3.11 3.07 9.81
C TRP A 86 3.98 1.94 9.24
N MET A 87 5.20 1.79 9.78
CA MET A 87 6.13 0.75 9.31
C MET A 87 5.71 -0.66 9.71
N ILE A 88 5.23 -0.83 10.95
CA ILE A 88 4.65 -2.11 11.39
C ILE A 88 3.45 -2.47 10.50
N GLY A 89 2.63 -1.49 10.13
CA GLY A 89 1.54 -1.65 9.17
C GLY A 89 2.03 -2.10 7.79
N GLY A 90 3.12 -1.51 7.28
CA GLY A 90 3.76 -1.91 6.03
C GLY A 90 4.30 -3.35 6.07
N VAL A 91 4.99 -3.72 7.14
CA VAL A 91 5.49 -5.09 7.36
C VAL A 91 4.33 -6.08 7.46
N TYR A 92 3.27 -5.73 8.20
CA TYR A 92 2.05 -6.53 8.28
C TYR A 92 1.41 -6.72 6.89
N ALA A 93 1.25 -5.65 6.11
CA ALA A 93 0.68 -5.73 4.77
C ALA A 93 1.53 -6.60 3.83
N SER A 94 2.86 -6.40 3.81
CA SER A 94 3.76 -7.23 2.99
C SER A 94 3.79 -8.68 3.43
N ALA A 95 3.79 -8.95 4.75
CA ALA A 95 3.74 -10.31 5.29
C ALA A 95 2.41 -11.02 4.95
N MET A 96 1.28 -10.33 5.06
CA MET A 96 -0.03 -10.88 4.67
C MET A 96 -0.14 -11.08 3.16
N ALA A 97 0.43 -10.18 2.35
CA ALA A 97 0.50 -10.35 0.90
C ALA A 97 1.31 -11.61 0.53
N TRP A 98 2.48 -11.77 1.15
CA TRP A 98 3.34 -12.94 0.98
C TRP A 98 2.70 -14.23 1.51
N ALA A 99 1.90 -14.19 2.58
CA ALA A 99 1.27 -15.38 3.14
C ALA A 99 -0.04 -15.80 2.42
N ILE A 100 -0.78 -14.85 1.84
CA ILE A 100 -2.13 -15.13 1.29
C ILE A 100 -2.12 -15.28 -0.22
N ILE A 101 -1.36 -14.44 -0.93
CA ILE A 101 -1.42 -14.37 -2.40
C ILE A 101 -0.80 -15.58 -3.09
N PRO A 102 0.42 -16.05 -2.73
CA PRO A 102 1.07 -17.16 -3.43
C PRO A 102 0.56 -18.55 -3.01
N HIS A 103 -0.22 -18.67 -1.92
CA HIS A 103 -0.74 -19.96 -1.46
C HIS A 103 -2.17 -20.21 -1.98
N TYR A 104 -2.31 -21.09 -2.97
CA TYR A 104 -3.53 -21.34 -3.75
C TYR A 104 -4.57 -22.25 -3.04
N GLY A 105 -4.88 -21.99 -1.77
CA GLY A 105 -5.88 -22.72 -0.99
C GLY A 105 -7.14 -21.92 -0.61
N TRP A 106 -7.14 -20.60 -0.88
CA TRP A 106 -8.18 -19.67 -0.40
C TRP A 106 -9.15 -19.20 -1.49
N SER A 107 -9.04 -19.74 -2.71
CA SER A 107 -9.93 -19.41 -3.81
C SER A 107 -11.18 -20.29 -3.77
N PHE A 108 -12.26 -19.74 -3.23
CA PHE A 108 -13.58 -20.38 -3.21
C PHE A 108 -14.43 -19.80 -4.34
N SER A 109 -14.95 -20.66 -5.23
CA SER A 109 -15.95 -20.26 -6.22
C SER A 109 -17.33 -20.48 -5.60
N MET A 110 -18.07 -19.39 -5.37
CA MET A 110 -19.45 -19.49 -4.91
C MET A 110 -20.39 -19.44 -6.12
N GLY A 111 -20.68 -20.61 -6.70
CA GLY A 111 -21.46 -20.75 -7.93
C GLY A 111 -20.65 -20.43 -9.21
N SER A 112 -21.35 -20.23 -10.33
CA SER A 112 -20.76 -19.96 -11.66
C SER A 112 -20.41 -18.49 -11.92
N ALA A 113 -20.81 -17.56 -11.04
CA ALA A 113 -20.72 -16.12 -11.27
C ALA A 113 -19.75 -15.37 -10.32
N TYR A 114 -19.38 -15.95 -9.17
CA TYR A 114 -18.53 -15.29 -8.18
C TYR A 114 -17.24 -16.07 -7.92
N GLN A 115 -16.15 -15.63 -8.55
CA GLN A 115 -14.81 -16.14 -8.29
C GLN A 115 -14.10 -15.27 -7.24
N PHE A 116 -13.86 -15.85 -6.06
CA PHE A 116 -13.12 -15.19 -4.99
C PHE A 116 -11.63 -15.50 -5.14
N HIS A 117 -10.85 -14.55 -5.66
CA HIS A 117 -9.39 -14.70 -5.78
C HIS A 117 -8.68 -14.34 -4.46
N SER A 118 -7.49 -14.90 -4.24
CA SER A 118 -6.67 -14.69 -3.02
C SER A 118 -6.38 -13.22 -2.71
N TRP A 119 -6.26 -12.37 -3.73
CA TRP A 119 -6.05 -10.92 -3.54
C TRP A 119 -7.25 -10.21 -2.87
N ARG A 120 -8.48 -10.72 -3.04
CA ARG A 120 -9.68 -10.17 -2.37
C ARG A 120 -9.64 -10.46 -0.87
N VAL A 121 -9.19 -11.66 -0.50
CA VAL A 121 -8.97 -12.06 0.90
C VAL A 121 -7.91 -11.18 1.54
N PHE A 122 -6.80 -10.92 0.84
CA PHE A 122 -5.77 -9.98 1.28
C PHE A 122 -6.34 -8.59 1.59
N VAL A 123 -7.21 -8.04 0.74
CA VAL A 123 -7.85 -6.74 0.98
C VAL A 123 -8.72 -6.74 2.25
N ILE A 124 -9.47 -7.82 2.50
CA ILE A 124 -10.29 -7.97 3.72
C ILE A 124 -9.40 -8.03 4.97
N VAL A 125 -8.34 -8.82 4.94
CA VAL A 125 -7.40 -8.97 6.07
C VAL A 125 -6.70 -7.65 6.40
N CYS A 126 -6.40 -6.83 5.38
CA CYS A 126 -5.87 -5.47 5.55
C CYS A 126 -6.89 -4.47 6.11
N ALA A 127 -8.19 -4.73 5.96
CA ALA A 127 -9.24 -3.87 6.52
C ALA A 127 -9.48 -4.11 8.02
N LEU A 128 -9.12 -5.29 8.56
CA LEU A 128 -9.37 -5.65 9.97
C LEU A 128 -8.73 -4.69 10.98
N PRO A 129 -7.45 -4.26 10.85
CA PRO A 129 -6.86 -3.28 11.76
C PRO A 129 -7.55 -1.91 11.71
N CYS A 130 -8.18 -1.56 10.58
CA CYS A 130 -8.93 -0.32 10.46
C CYS A 130 -10.23 -0.39 11.28
N VAL A 131 -10.95 -1.51 11.22
CA VAL A 131 -12.17 -1.74 12.02
C VAL A 131 -11.85 -1.76 13.52
N SER A 132 -10.78 -2.45 13.93
CA SER A 132 -10.36 -2.45 15.34
C SER A 132 -9.96 -1.04 15.82
N SER A 133 -9.32 -0.24 14.97
CA SER A 133 -8.98 1.16 15.28
C SER A 133 -10.22 2.03 15.47
N VAL A 134 -11.28 1.87 14.66
CA VAL A 134 -12.55 2.59 14.84
C VAL A 134 -13.14 2.28 16.21
N VAL A 135 -13.18 1.00 16.61
CA VAL A 135 -13.67 0.59 17.93
C VAL A 135 -12.81 1.20 19.04
N ALA A 136 -11.48 1.12 18.94
CA ALA A 136 -10.58 1.69 19.94
C ALA A 136 -10.75 3.20 20.10
N LEU A 137 -10.97 3.93 19.00
CA LEU A 137 -11.19 5.38 19.02
C LEU A 137 -12.48 5.80 19.71
N THR A 138 -13.49 4.93 19.79
CA THR A 138 -14.73 5.27 20.53
C THR A 138 -14.47 5.51 22.01
N PHE A 139 -13.52 4.78 22.60
CA PHE A 139 -13.13 4.85 24.02
C PHE A 139 -12.18 6.01 24.35
N MET A 140 -11.58 6.66 23.35
CA MET A 140 -10.63 7.76 23.55
C MET A 140 -11.38 9.08 23.83
N PRO A 141 -10.84 9.98 24.67
CA PRO A 141 -11.42 11.31 24.88
C PRO A 141 -11.22 12.22 23.66
N GLU A 142 -11.93 13.36 23.63
CA GLU A 142 -11.65 14.41 22.64
C GLU A 142 -10.36 15.17 23.01
N SER A 143 -9.76 15.90 22.06
CA SER A 143 -8.59 16.72 22.39
C SER A 143 -8.95 17.81 23.41
N PRO A 144 -8.17 17.96 24.51
CA PRO A 144 -8.41 19.01 25.50
C PRO A 144 -8.27 20.41 24.91
N ARG A 145 -7.42 20.57 23.88
CA ARG A 145 -7.24 21.84 23.20
C ARG A 145 -8.46 22.23 22.38
N PHE A 146 -9.01 21.28 21.61
CA PHE A 146 -10.24 21.50 20.84
C PHE A 146 -11.37 21.96 21.75
N LEU A 147 -11.53 21.32 22.91
CA LEU A 147 -12.57 21.69 23.88
C LEU A 147 -12.38 23.11 24.44
N LEU A 148 -11.14 23.55 24.64
CA LEU A 148 -10.85 24.94 25.02
C LEU A 148 -11.14 25.95 23.88
N GLU A 149 -10.93 25.55 22.62
CA GLU A 149 -11.26 26.35 21.43
C GLU A 149 -12.78 26.51 21.25
N VAL A 150 -13.55 25.46 21.56
CA VAL A 150 -15.03 25.45 21.48
C VAL A 150 -15.68 26.12 22.70
N GLY A 151 -14.91 26.43 23.76
CA GLY A 151 -15.42 27.04 24.99
C GLY A 151 -15.96 26.04 26.04
N LYS A 152 -15.79 24.74 25.80
CA LYS A 152 -16.14 23.65 26.74
C LYS A 152 -15.04 23.46 27.80
N HIS A 153 -14.90 24.45 28.68
CA HIS A 153 -13.82 24.48 29.66
C HIS A 153 -13.87 23.33 30.69
N ASP A 154 -15.07 22.89 31.09
CA ASP A 154 -15.23 21.84 32.09
C ASP A 154 -14.79 20.46 31.57
N GLU A 155 -15.21 20.11 30.34
CA GLU A 155 -14.78 18.87 29.68
C GLU A 155 -13.27 18.86 29.45
N ALA A 156 -12.70 19.99 29.01
CA ALA A 156 -11.25 20.14 28.82
C ALA A 156 -10.50 19.94 30.14
N TRP A 157 -11.00 20.51 31.23
CA TRP A 157 -10.41 20.40 32.56
C TRP A 157 -10.44 18.96 33.06
N MET A 158 -11.55 18.24 32.89
CA MET A 158 -11.67 16.83 33.25
C MET A 158 -10.65 15.96 32.54
N ILE A 159 -10.46 16.16 31.23
CA ILE A 159 -9.50 15.38 30.43
C ILE A 159 -8.07 15.69 30.84
N LEU A 160 -7.73 16.97 31.05
CA LEU A 160 -6.39 17.35 31.53
C LEU A 160 -6.09 16.79 32.92
N LYS A 161 -7.08 16.78 33.82
CA LYS A 161 -6.96 16.14 35.13
C LYS A 161 -6.73 14.64 35.01
N LEU A 162 -7.48 13.95 34.14
CA LEU A 162 -7.29 12.52 33.86
C LEU A 162 -5.87 12.21 33.37
N ILE A 163 -5.36 13.01 32.42
CA ILE A 163 -3.99 12.87 31.89
C ILE A 163 -2.96 13.12 33.00
N HIS A 164 -3.16 14.18 33.81
CA HIS A 164 -2.28 14.52 34.92
C HIS A 164 -2.22 13.40 35.98
N ASP A 165 -3.38 12.93 36.45
CA ASP A 165 -3.48 11.90 37.49
C ASP A 165 -2.87 10.57 37.00
N THR A 166 -3.06 10.24 35.72
CA THR A 166 -2.43 9.06 35.10
C THR A 166 -0.91 9.20 35.06
N ASN A 167 -0.39 10.36 34.63
CA ASN A 167 1.05 10.63 34.57
C ASN A 167 1.70 10.65 35.97
N MET A 168 1.02 11.21 36.96
CA MET A 168 1.49 11.27 38.34
C MET A 168 1.48 9.90 39.02
N ARG A 169 0.43 9.09 38.76
CA ARG A 169 0.38 7.68 39.20
C ARG A 169 1.51 6.86 38.59
N ALA A 170 1.80 7.02 37.30
CA ALA A 170 2.91 6.35 36.64
C ALA A 170 4.29 6.75 37.19
N ARG A 171 4.44 7.99 37.70
CA ARG A 171 5.66 8.48 38.36
C ARG A 171 5.74 8.16 39.86
N GLY A 172 4.73 7.49 40.43
CA GLY A 172 4.67 7.18 41.86
C GLY A 172 4.42 8.40 42.77
N GLN A 173 3.87 9.50 42.25
CA GLN A 173 3.58 10.73 43.00
C GLN A 173 2.09 11.15 42.88
N PRO A 174 1.13 10.34 43.36
CA PRO A 174 -0.30 10.58 43.14
C PRO A 174 -0.86 11.83 43.89
N GLU A 175 -0.10 12.38 44.83
CA GLU A 175 -0.56 13.46 45.72
C GLU A 175 -0.49 14.86 45.11
N LYS A 176 0.17 15.03 43.95
CA LYS A 176 0.25 16.35 43.30
C LYS A 176 -1.12 16.74 42.75
N VAL A 177 -1.64 17.86 43.23
CA VAL A 177 -2.92 18.41 42.77
C VAL A 177 -2.72 19.14 41.45
N PHE A 178 -3.59 18.88 40.48
CA PHE A 178 -3.62 19.63 39.22
C PHE A 178 -4.06 21.08 39.48
N THR A 179 -3.15 22.03 39.32
CA THR A 179 -3.42 23.47 39.47
C THR A 179 -3.26 24.19 38.14
N VAL A 180 -4.21 25.07 37.82
CA VAL A 180 -4.20 25.86 36.58
C VAL A 180 -4.05 27.33 36.92
N ASN A 181 -2.90 27.92 36.59
CA ASN A 181 -2.62 29.33 36.91
C ASN A 181 -3.13 30.30 35.82
N LYS A 182 -3.15 29.86 34.55
CA LYS A 182 -3.55 30.71 33.43
C LYS A 182 -4.00 29.88 32.23
N ILE A 183 -5.24 30.07 31.79
CA ILE A 183 -5.76 29.54 30.52
C ILE A 183 -5.64 30.64 29.48
N LYS A 184 -4.92 30.38 28.39
CA LYS A 184 -4.97 31.25 27.19
C LYS A 184 -6.02 30.68 26.27
N THR A 185 -7.19 31.32 26.20
CA THR A 185 -8.21 30.99 25.21
C THR A 185 -7.87 31.65 23.87
N PRO A 186 -7.86 30.90 22.76
CA PRO A 186 -7.81 31.51 21.42
C PRO A 186 -9.11 32.29 21.15
N LYS A 187 -9.03 33.35 20.34
CA LYS A 187 -10.19 34.18 19.98
C LYS A 187 -11.17 33.38 19.12
N GLN A 188 -12.42 33.29 19.57
CA GLN A 188 -13.56 32.68 18.88
C GLN A 188 -13.93 33.56 17.68
N ILE A 189 -13.90 33.02 16.46
CA ILE A 189 -14.23 33.76 15.22
C ILE A 189 -15.65 33.44 14.71
N ASP A 190 -16.35 32.47 15.30
CA ASP A 190 -17.52 31.84 14.68
C ASP A 190 -18.90 32.42 15.07
N GLU A 191 -18.99 33.38 16.01
CA GLU A 191 -20.29 33.96 16.43
C GLU A 191 -21.06 34.68 15.30
N LEU A 192 -20.39 35.15 14.25
CA LEU A 192 -21.03 35.91 13.16
C LEU A 192 -21.76 35.04 12.11
N ILE A 193 -21.52 33.72 12.05
CA ILE A 193 -22.03 32.86 10.97
C ILE A 193 -23.35 32.17 11.36
N GLU A 194 -23.60 31.92 12.65
CA GLU A 194 -24.84 31.27 13.11
C GLU A 194 -26.11 32.09 12.77
N ILE A 195 -26.00 33.43 12.78
CA ILE A 195 -27.14 34.35 12.62
C ILE A 195 -27.75 34.30 11.20
N GLU A 196 -26.98 33.96 10.17
CA GLU A 196 -27.47 33.92 8.77
C GLU A 196 -28.13 32.57 8.40
N SER A 197 -27.93 31.53 9.22
CA SER A 197 -28.29 30.14 8.89
C SER A 197 -29.74 29.75 9.20
N ASP A 198 -30.46 30.55 9.99
CA ASP A 198 -31.81 30.20 10.47
C ASP A 198 -32.94 30.48 9.46
N THR A 199 -32.73 31.29 8.42
CA THR A 199 -33.81 31.87 7.60
C THR A 199 -34.09 31.21 6.23
N GLY A 200 -33.56 30.01 5.94
CA GLY A 200 -33.70 29.35 4.61
C GLY A 200 -34.33 27.94 4.57
N THR A 201 -34.68 27.44 3.38
CA THR A 201 -35.06 26.02 3.13
C THR A 201 -33.87 25.06 3.31
N TRP A 202 -34.11 23.78 3.64
CA TRP A 202 -33.08 22.82 4.07
C TRP A 202 -31.91 22.63 3.07
N TYR A 203 -32.19 22.58 1.77
CA TYR A 203 -31.16 22.45 0.72
C TYR A 203 -30.34 23.74 0.57
N ARG A 204 -30.96 24.92 0.72
CA ARG A 204 -30.24 26.20 0.75
C ARG A 204 -29.35 26.30 1.99
N ARG A 205 -29.84 25.86 3.16
CA ARG A 205 -29.02 25.78 4.39
C ARG A 205 -27.82 24.86 4.18
N CYS A 206 -28.04 23.67 3.62
CA CYS A 206 -26.95 22.74 3.33
C CYS A 206 -25.92 23.34 2.36
N PHE A 207 -26.37 23.96 1.27
CA PHE A 207 -25.48 24.59 0.29
C PHE A 207 -24.70 25.77 0.88
N VAL A 208 -25.36 26.66 1.64
CA VAL A 208 -24.71 27.77 2.33
C VAL A 208 -23.69 27.25 3.32
N ARG A 209 -24.04 26.23 4.12
CA ARG A 209 -23.13 25.60 5.08
C ARG A 209 -21.91 24.98 4.39
N ILE A 210 -22.10 24.18 3.34
CA ILE A 210 -20.97 23.61 2.57
C ILE A 210 -20.09 24.73 2.00
N ARG A 211 -20.69 25.80 1.47
CA ARG A 211 -19.95 26.91 0.88
C ARG A 211 -19.18 27.72 1.94
N THR A 212 -19.77 28.01 3.09
CA THR A 212 -19.09 28.73 4.19
C THR A 212 -18.00 27.87 4.80
N GLU A 213 -18.23 26.57 4.92
CA GLU A 213 -17.23 25.59 5.33
C GLU A 213 -16.04 25.60 4.38
N LEU A 214 -16.25 25.36 3.08
CA LEU A 214 -15.21 25.39 2.06
C LEU A 214 -14.47 26.74 2.01
N TYR A 215 -15.18 27.85 2.19
CA TYR A 215 -14.58 29.18 2.26
C TYR A 215 -13.68 29.34 3.49
N GLY A 216 -14.09 28.81 4.64
CA GLY A 216 -13.27 28.73 5.86
C GLY A 216 -11.98 27.93 5.63
N ILE A 217 -12.10 26.73 5.04
CA ILE A 217 -10.93 25.89 4.69
C ILE A 217 -9.97 26.66 3.76
N TRP A 218 -10.51 27.31 2.73
CA TRP A 218 -9.73 28.10 1.79
C TRP A 218 -9.04 29.31 2.44
N MET A 219 -9.70 29.97 3.40
CA MET A 219 -9.08 31.06 4.15
C MET A 219 -7.92 30.56 5.02
N THR A 220 -8.05 29.41 5.68
CA THR A 220 -6.97 28.81 6.46
C THR A 220 -5.81 28.39 5.57
N PHE A 221 -6.10 27.80 4.40
CA PHE A 221 -5.09 27.51 3.37
C PHE A 221 -4.29 28.75 2.96
N ARG A 222 -4.96 29.88 2.69
CA ARG A 222 -4.27 31.14 2.35
C ARG A 222 -3.41 31.67 3.49
N ARG A 223 -3.79 31.43 4.75
CA ARG A 223 -2.99 31.84 5.92
C ARG A 223 -1.66 31.10 6.04
N CYS A 224 -1.55 29.88 5.50
CA CYS A 224 -0.30 29.09 5.48
C CYS A 224 0.80 29.75 4.61
N PHE A 225 0.39 30.58 3.65
CA PHE A 225 1.30 31.33 2.77
C PHE A 225 1.55 32.76 3.23
N ASN A 226 1.05 33.16 4.39
CA ASN A 226 1.31 34.48 4.97
C ASN A 226 2.56 34.47 5.87
N TYR A 227 3.18 35.64 6.03
CA TYR A 227 4.27 35.85 6.99
C TYR A 227 3.78 35.58 8.42
N PRO A 228 4.55 34.91 9.31
CA PRO A 228 5.97 34.54 9.21
C PRO A 228 6.26 33.11 8.70
N VAL A 229 5.25 32.25 8.54
CA VAL A 229 5.46 30.81 8.23
C VAL A 229 5.70 30.50 6.75
N ARG A 230 5.42 31.45 5.86
CA ARG A 230 5.51 31.28 4.39
C ARG A 230 6.81 30.63 3.90
N GLU A 231 7.97 31.11 4.33
CA GLU A 231 9.25 30.58 3.86
C GLU A 231 9.47 29.13 4.26
N ASN A 232 9.08 28.81 5.49
CA ASN A 232 9.18 27.47 6.04
C ASN A 232 8.26 26.50 5.29
N THR A 233 7.03 26.94 4.97
CA THR A 233 6.08 26.15 4.17
C THR A 233 6.59 25.87 2.77
N ILE A 234 7.18 26.86 2.09
CA ILE A 234 7.75 26.65 0.74
C ILE A 234 8.92 25.64 0.80
N LYS A 235 9.84 25.81 1.76
CA LYS A 235 10.98 24.91 1.93
C LYS A 235 10.53 23.48 2.24
N LEU A 236 9.57 23.30 3.16
CA LEU A 236 9.02 22.00 3.51
C LEU A 236 8.26 21.37 2.34
N THR A 237 7.50 22.14 1.55
CA THR A 237 6.78 21.61 0.38
C THR A 237 7.76 21.02 -0.64
N ILE A 238 8.89 21.68 -0.88
CA ILE A 238 9.93 21.17 -1.79
C ILE A 238 10.52 19.86 -1.25
N VAL A 239 10.80 19.79 0.06
CA VAL A 239 11.35 18.58 0.69
C VAL A 239 10.34 17.43 0.65
N TRP A 240 9.08 17.67 1.01
CA TRP A 240 7.99 16.69 0.90
C TRP A 240 7.83 16.17 -0.52
N PHE A 241 7.81 17.06 -1.51
CA PHE A 241 7.68 16.68 -2.91
C PHE A 241 8.84 15.82 -3.40
N THR A 242 10.08 16.24 -3.14
CA THR A 242 11.28 15.53 -3.58
C THR A 242 11.44 14.18 -2.89
N LEU A 243 11.17 14.11 -1.59
CA LEU A 243 11.21 12.86 -0.82
C LEU A 243 10.12 11.88 -1.26
N SER A 244 8.89 12.37 -1.47
CA SER A 244 7.77 11.57 -1.97
C SER A 244 8.05 11.01 -3.36
N PHE A 245 8.55 11.84 -4.27
CA PHE A 245 8.88 11.42 -5.63
C PHE A 245 9.95 10.32 -5.64
N GLY A 246 11.02 10.50 -4.86
CA GLY A 246 12.09 9.51 -4.76
C GLY A 246 11.61 8.18 -4.16
N TYR A 247 10.96 8.24 -2.99
CA TYR A 247 10.55 7.04 -2.25
C TYR A 247 9.50 6.22 -3.00
N TYR A 248 8.39 6.85 -3.40
CA TYR A 248 7.32 6.13 -4.09
C TYR A 248 7.70 5.74 -5.51
N GLY A 249 8.44 6.59 -6.24
CA GLY A 249 8.91 6.30 -7.59
C GLY A 249 9.81 5.07 -7.64
N LEU A 250 10.80 5.01 -6.75
CA LEU A 250 11.69 3.85 -6.66
C LEU A 250 10.93 2.61 -6.17
N SER A 251 10.04 2.73 -5.17
CA SER A 251 9.27 1.59 -4.65
C SER A 251 8.43 0.86 -5.72
N VAL A 252 7.92 1.59 -6.72
CA VAL A 252 7.17 1.01 -7.85
C VAL A 252 8.13 0.44 -8.91
N TRP A 253 9.25 1.12 -9.15
CA TRP A 253 10.24 0.69 -10.14
C TRP A 253 10.96 -0.61 -9.76
N PHE A 254 11.24 -0.84 -8.47
CA PHE A 254 12.03 -2.00 -8.04
C PHE A 254 11.46 -3.37 -8.41
N PRO A 255 10.19 -3.70 -8.10
CA PRO A 255 9.62 -4.99 -8.48
C PRO A 255 9.64 -5.23 -9.98
N ASP A 256 9.42 -4.19 -10.78
CA ASP A 256 9.45 -4.26 -12.24
C ASP A 256 10.86 -4.58 -12.76
N VAL A 257 11.90 -3.98 -12.18
CA VAL A 257 13.29 -4.27 -12.57
C VAL A 257 13.69 -5.69 -12.20
N ILE A 258 13.35 -6.15 -10.99
CA ILE A 258 13.64 -7.52 -10.56
C ILE A 258 12.93 -8.52 -11.48
N LYS A 259 11.66 -8.26 -11.78
CA LYS A 259 10.90 -9.07 -12.74
C LYS A 259 11.57 -9.10 -14.11
N HIS A 260 12.10 -7.96 -14.57
CA HIS A 260 12.80 -7.89 -15.85
C HIS A 260 14.11 -8.69 -15.84
N LEU A 261 14.94 -8.55 -14.80
CA LEU A 261 16.17 -9.32 -14.66
C LEU A 261 15.92 -10.83 -14.60
N GLN A 262 14.89 -11.25 -13.85
CA GLN A 262 14.46 -12.64 -13.81
C GLN A 262 13.99 -13.14 -15.18
N SER A 263 13.27 -12.30 -15.94
CA SER A 263 12.85 -12.66 -17.30
C SER A 263 14.02 -12.81 -18.26
N ASP A 264 15.06 -11.97 -18.12
CA ASP A 264 16.26 -12.05 -18.94
C ASP A 264 17.11 -13.28 -18.60
N GLU A 265 17.30 -13.58 -17.31
CA GLU A 265 17.97 -14.81 -16.87
C GLU A 265 17.22 -16.06 -17.31
N TYR A 266 15.89 -16.04 -17.19
CA TYR A 266 15.03 -17.10 -17.73
C TYR A 266 15.22 -17.26 -19.24
N ALA A 267 15.24 -16.17 -20.01
CA ALA A 267 15.46 -16.24 -21.45
C ALA A 267 16.85 -16.81 -21.81
N LEU A 268 17.90 -16.47 -21.05
CA LEU A 268 19.26 -17.00 -21.25
C LEU A 268 19.37 -18.51 -20.99
N LEU A 269 18.55 -19.05 -20.07
CA LEU A 269 18.53 -20.48 -19.74
C LEU A 269 17.66 -21.32 -20.70
N THR A 270 17.03 -20.70 -21.70
CA THR A 270 16.16 -21.39 -22.66
C THR A 270 16.94 -22.44 -23.45
N ARG A 271 16.50 -23.70 -23.37
CA ARG A 271 17.14 -24.80 -24.10
C ARG A 271 16.49 -24.96 -25.47
N ILE A 272 17.29 -24.85 -26.53
CA ILE A 272 16.83 -25.16 -27.89
C ILE A 272 17.14 -26.63 -28.17
N VAL A 273 16.09 -27.41 -28.45
CA VAL A 273 16.19 -28.82 -28.79
C VAL A 273 15.93 -28.97 -30.28
N GLN A 274 16.93 -29.49 -31.00
CA GLN A 274 16.89 -29.79 -32.42
C GLN A 274 17.27 -31.25 -32.61
N SER A 275 16.36 -32.04 -33.16
CA SER A 275 16.55 -33.46 -33.48
C SER A 275 15.68 -33.81 -34.67
N ASP A 276 16.19 -34.67 -35.57
CA ASP A 276 15.50 -35.00 -36.80
C ASP A 276 14.25 -35.86 -36.55
N LYS A 277 14.33 -36.85 -35.65
CA LYS A 277 13.21 -37.73 -35.33
C LYS A 277 13.30 -38.28 -33.91
N TYR A 278 12.21 -38.17 -33.16
CA TYR A 278 12.07 -38.70 -31.81
C TYR A 278 10.92 -39.70 -31.76
N ALA A 279 11.25 -40.99 -31.76
CA ALA A 279 10.27 -42.08 -31.91
C ALA A 279 10.19 -42.99 -30.68
N ASN A 280 9.01 -43.58 -30.43
CA ASN A 280 8.77 -44.58 -29.38
C ASN A 280 9.15 -44.12 -27.96
N PHE A 281 8.58 -43.00 -27.52
CA PHE A 281 8.89 -42.42 -26.22
C PHE A 281 7.68 -42.28 -25.30
N SER A 282 7.92 -42.27 -24.00
CA SER A 282 6.93 -41.92 -22.98
C SER A 282 7.52 -40.89 -22.02
N ILE A 283 7.01 -39.65 -22.06
CA ILE A 283 7.45 -38.57 -21.17
C ILE A 283 6.46 -38.42 -20.03
N ASN A 284 6.97 -38.47 -18.80
CA ASN A 284 6.22 -38.37 -17.55
C ASN A 284 6.76 -37.30 -16.59
N PHE A 285 7.63 -36.40 -17.07
CA PHE A 285 8.23 -35.33 -16.28
C PHE A 285 7.86 -33.94 -16.82
N THR A 286 7.93 -32.94 -15.96
CA THR A 286 7.67 -31.53 -16.28
C THR A 286 8.75 -30.98 -17.22
N MET A 287 8.34 -30.34 -18.31
CA MET A 287 9.24 -29.65 -19.23
C MET A 287 9.12 -28.14 -19.03
N GLU A 288 10.25 -27.48 -18.79
CA GLU A 288 10.32 -26.05 -18.51
C GLU A 288 11.34 -25.37 -19.41
N ASN A 289 10.95 -24.23 -20.00
CA ASN A 289 11.82 -23.32 -20.73
C ASN A 289 12.58 -23.96 -21.92
N GLN A 290 11.83 -24.59 -22.82
CA GLN A 290 12.40 -25.29 -23.98
C GLN A 290 11.75 -24.85 -25.29
N ILE A 291 12.57 -24.71 -26.33
CA ILE A 291 12.09 -24.48 -27.69
C ILE A 291 12.49 -25.67 -28.54
N HIS A 292 11.49 -26.40 -29.01
CA HIS A 292 11.65 -27.58 -29.86
C HIS A 292 11.39 -27.14 -31.30
N THR A 293 12.39 -27.25 -32.18
CA THR A 293 12.27 -26.76 -33.58
C THR A 293 12.58 -27.86 -34.59
N GLY A 294 11.70 -28.05 -35.57
CA GLY A 294 11.97 -28.94 -36.70
C GLY A 294 11.95 -30.44 -36.37
N MET A 295 11.25 -30.85 -35.30
CA MET A 295 11.30 -32.23 -34.82
C MET A 295 10.09 -33.05 -35.27
N GLU A 296 10.33 -34.31 -35.64
CA GLU A 296 9.28 -35.29 -35.92
C GLU A 296 9.10 -36.22 -34.71
N TYR A 297 7.98 -36.09 -34.00
CA TYR A 297 7.58 -36.99 -32.92
C TYR A 297 6.73 -38.12 -33.47
N ASP A 298 7.15 -39.36 -33.27
CA ASP A 298 6.50 -40.55 -33.84
C ASP A 298 6.21 -41.59 -32.75
N ASN A 299 4.95 -42.03 -32.63
CA ASN A 299 4.52 -43.01 -31.63
C ASN A 299 4.94 -42.63 -30.18
N GLY A 300 4.56 -41.42 -29.75
CA GLY A 300 4.96 -40.84 -28.46
C GLY A 300 3.79 -40.69 -27.47
N ARG A 301 4.04 -40.84 -26.17
CA ARG A 301 3.05 -40.60 -25.11
C ARG A 301 3.51 -39.53 -24.12
N PHE A 302 2.70 -38.50 -23.90
CA PHE A 302 2.88 -37.50 -22.86
C PHE A 302 1.86 -37.77 -21.76
N LEU A 303 2.31 -38.29 -20.63
CA LEU A 303 1.45 -38.72 -19.52
C LEU A 303 1.66 -37.82 -18.30
N GLY A 304 0.64 -37.07 -17.89
CA GLY A 304 0.69 -36.20 -16.71
C GLY A 304 1.74 -35.08 -16.82
N VAL A 305 2.09 -34.69 -18.04
CA VAL A 305 3.16 -33.72 -18.30
C VAL A 305 2.67 -32.30 -18.02
N LYS A 306 3.52 -31.53 -17.35
CA LYS A 306 3.36 -30.08 -17.19
C LYS A 306 4.31 -29.36 -18.15
N PHE A 307 3.76 -28.57 -19.06
CA PHE A 307 4.54 -27.70 -19.96
C PHE A 307 4.60 -26.27 -19.39
N LYS A 308 5.80 -25.76 -19.12
CA LYS A 308 6.02 -24.37 -18.70
C LYS A 308 6.90 -23.63 -19.70
N SER A 309 6.32 -22.63 -20.36
CA SER A 309 7.00 -21.83 -21.39
C SER A 309 7.70 -22.69 -22.44
N VAL A 310 7.04 -23.78 -22.88
CA VAL A 310 7.58 -24.66 -23.92
C VAL A 310 6.98 -24.25 -25.26
N THR A 311 7.82 -24.03 -26.27
CA THR A 311 7.34 -23.70 -27.62
C THR A 311 7.79 -24.75 -28.62
N PHE A 312 6.84 -25.34 -29.33
CA PHE A 312 7.10 -26.21 -30.46
C PHE A 312 6.95 -25.39 -31.74
N LYS A 313 7.96 -25.42 -32.62
CA LYS A 313 7.96 -24.72 -33.92
C LYS A 313 8.26 -25.69 -35.04
N ASP A 314 7.54 -25.59 -36.14
CA ASP A 314 7.80 -26.34 -37.37
C ASP A 314 7.97 -27.85 -37.11
N SER A 315 7.19 -28.38 -36.17
CA SER A 315 7.32 -29.76 -35.66
C SER A 315 6.11 -30.60 -36.03
N VAL A 316 6.33 -31.88 -36.30
CA VAL A 316 5.31 -32.83 -36.74
C VAL A 316 5.06 -33.86 -35.64
N PHE A 317 3.81 -34.08 -35.26
CA PHE A 317 3.41 -35.09 -34.29
C PHE A 317 2.59 -36.18 -34.99
N LYS A 318 3.12 -37.40 -35.05
CA LYS A 318 2.48 -38.58 -35.67
C LYS A 318 2.18 -39.62 -34.60
N THR A 319 0.93 -40.10 -34.55
CA THR A 319 0.51 -41.17 -33.64
C THR A 319 0.89 -40.88 -32.18
N CYS A 320 0.70 -39.64 -31.72
CA CYS A 320 1.04 -39.21 -30.36
C CYS A 320 -0.19 -39.11 -29.47
N THR A 321 -0.04 -39.40 -28.17
CA THR A 321 -1.11 -39.26 -27.17
C THR A 321 -0.71 -38.30 -26.07
N PHE A 322 -1.54 -37.29 -25.80
CA PHE A 322 -1.41 -36.36 -24.68
C PHE A 322 -2.51 -36.67 -23.66
N GLU A 323 -2.13 -37.18 -22.49
CA GLU A 323 -3.05 -37.58 -21.42
C GLU A 323 -2.72 -36.80 -20.14
N ASP A 324 -3.72 -36.18 -19.52
CA ASP A 324 -3.57 -35.40 -18.28
C ASP A 324 -2.54 -34.25 -18.37
N VAL A 325 -2.43 -33.63 -19.55
CA VAL A 325 -1.46 -32.57 -19.81
C VAL A 325 -1.99 -31.20 -19.40
N THR A 326 -1.14 -30.42 -18.72
CA THR A 326 -1.42 -29.01 -18.37
C THR A 326 -0.30 -28.11 -18.88
N SER A 327 -0.63 -26.90 -19.34
CA SER A 327 0.31 -26.05 -20.07
C SER A 327 0.14 -24.55 -19.79
N VAL A 328 1.25 -23.90 -19.44
CA VAL A 328 1.36 -22.46 -19.17
C VAL A 328 2.37 -21.84 -20.13
N ASN A 329 2.00 -20.69 -20.74
CA ASN A 329 2.80 -19.98 -21.75
C ASN A 329 3.37 -20.90 -22.86
N THR A 330 2.65 -21.96 -23.19
CA THR A 330 3.08 -23.00 -24.14
C THR A 330 2.35 -22.81 -25.47
N TYR A 331 3.09 -22.85 -26.57
CA TYR A 331 2.55 -22.58 -27.90
C TYR A 331 3.06 -23.60 -28.92
N PHE A 332 2.18 -23.98 -29.84
CA PHE A 332 2.50 -24.81 -31.00
C PHE A 332 2.38 -23.94 -32.25
N ARG A 333 3.50 -23.62 -32.90
CA ARG A 333 3.56 -22.72 -34.05
C ARG A 333 3.95 -23.49 -35.31
N ASN A 334 3.11 -23.42 -36.34
CA ASN A 334 3.35 -24.11 -37.61
C ASN A 334 3.60 -25.62 -37.42
N CYS A 335 2.83 -26.24 -36.51
CA CYS A 335 2.95 -27.66 -36.22
C CYS A 335 1.87 -28.46 -36.98
N THR A 336 2.19 -29.70 -37.34
CA THR A 336 1.21 -30.60 -37.96
C THR A 336 0.98 -31.81 -37.07
N PHE A 337 -0.28 -32.08 -36.76
CA PHE A 337 -0.71 -33.20 -35.92
C PHE A 337 -1.42 -34.23 -36.79
N ILE A 338 -0.96 -35.48 -36.76
CA ILE A 338 -1.46 -36.60 -37.57
C ILE A 338 -1.76 -37.78 -36.65
N ASP A 339 -3.00 -38.26 -36.65
CA ASP A 339 -3.45 -39.40 -35.84
C ASP A 339 -3.14 -39.23 -34.34
N THR A 340 -3.26 -37.99 -33.83
CA THR A 340 -2.95 -37.67 -32.42
C THR A 340 -4.20 -37.62 -31.55
N ILE A 341 -4.07 -38.08 -30.30
CA ILE A 341 -5.16 -38.11 -29.32
C ILE A 341 -4.82 -37.14 -28.18
N PHE A 342 -5.76 -36.26 -27.87
CA PHE A 342 -5.71 -35.37 -26.72
C PHE A 342 -6.79 -35.79 -25.72
N ASP A 343 -6.39 -36.19 -24.52
CA ASP A 343 -7.29 -36.59 -23.44
C ASP A 343 -7.01 -35.80 -22.16
N ASN A 344 -8.04 -35.18 -21.60
CA ASN A 344 -8.00 -34.37 -20.38
C ASN A 344 -6.92 -33.24 -20.41
N THR A 345 -6.76 -32.60 -21.57
CA THR A 345 -5.77 -31.54 -21.78
C THR A 345 -6.36 -30.14 -21.63
N ASP A 346 -5.51 -29.16 -21.33
CA ASP A 346 -5.86 -27.73 -21.25
C ASP A 346 -5.50 -26.94 -22.53
N PHE A 347 -5.38 -27.65 -23.66
CA PHE A 347 -5.01 -27.05 -24.94
C PHE A 347 -6.21 -26.39 -25.61
N GLU A 348 -6.34 -25.08 -25.41
CA GLU A 348 -7.33 -24.25 -26.10
C GLU A 348 -6.86 -23.82 -27.50
N PRO A 349 -7.79 -23.49 -28.42
CA PRO A 349 -7.46 -23.15 -29.82
C PRO A 349 -6.41 -22.05 -29.97
N TYR A 350 -6.36 -21.08 -29.05
CA TYR A 350 -5.39 -19.97 -29.12
C TYR A 350 -3.93 -20.40 -28.93
N LYS A 351 -3.68 -21.59 -28.35
CA LYS A 351 -2.32 -22.14 -28.16
C LYS A 351 -1.73 -22.74 -29.45
N PHE A 352 -2.57 -23.00 -30.45
CA PHE A 352 -2.17 -23.53 -31.76
C PHE A 352 -2.19 -22.41 -32.80
N ILE A 353 -1.00 -21.95 -33.22
CA ILE A 353 -0.83 -20.83 -34.14
C ILE A 353 -0.38 -21.38 -35.49
N ASN A 354 -1.22 -21.25 -36.53
CA ASN A 354 -0.97 -21.77 -37.88
C ASN A 354 -0.66 -23.29 -37.90
N SER A 355 -1.29 -24.06 -37.02
CA SER A 355 -1.08 -25.52 -36.93
C SER A 355 -2.22 -26.28 -37.60
N GLU A 356 -1.90 -27.40 -38.24
CA GLU A 356 -2.87 -28.24 -38.96
C GLU A 356 -3.12 -29.55 -38.20
N PHE A 357 -4.37 -30.03 -38.26
CA PHE A 357 -4.80 -31.27 -37.61
C PHE A 357 -5.38 -32.24 -38.65
N GLN A 358 -4.84 -33.45 -38.70
CA GLN A 358 -5.29 -34.55 -39.56
C GLN A 358 -5.67 -35.73 -38.68
N ASN A 359 -6.93 -36.14 -38.73
CA ASN A 359 -7.48 -37.28 -37.98
C ASN A 359 -7.16 -37.27 -36.47
N CYS A 360 -7.32 -36.11 -35.82
CA CYS A 360 -7.07 -35.95 -34.39
C CYS A 360 -8.35 -36.05 -33.56
N SER A 361 -8.25 -36.63 -32.36
CA SER A 361 -9.39 -36.79 -31.43
C SER A 361 -9.15 -36.01 -30.14
N PHE A 362 -10.18 -35.33 -29.63
CA PHE A 362 -10.14 -34.56 -28.38
C PHE A 362 -11.19 -35.11 -27.39
N PHE A 363 -10.75 -35.61 -26.24
CA PHE A 363 -11.58 -36.20 -25.19
C PHE A 363 -11.43 -35.39 -23.89
N HIS A 364 -12.56 -35.11 -23.22
CA HIS A 364 -12.60 -34.51 -21.87
C HIS A 364 -11.73 -33.28 -21.63
N ASN A 365 -11.56 -32.39 -22.63
CA ASN A 365 -10.71 -31.21 -22.46
C ASN A 365 -11.18 -30.29 -21.32
N LYS A 366 -10.22 -29.82 -20.53
CA LYS A 366 -10.43 -28.85 -19.46
C LYS A 366 -10.72 -27.49 -20.10
N THR A 367 -11.99 -27.08 -20.14
CA THR A 367 -12.41 -25.79 -20.67
C THR A 367 -12.56 -24.76 -19.55
N GLY A 368 -11.95 -23.58 -19.69
CA GLY A 368 -12.09 -22.48 -18.73
C GLY A 368 -10.80 -21.70 -18.52
N CYS A 369 -10.94 -20.50 -17.96
CA CYS A 369 -9.81 -19.60 -17.70
C CYS A 369 -8.75 -20.32 -16.86
N GLN A 370 -7.55 -20.44 -17.43
CA GLN A 370 -6.37 -21.15 -16.94
C GLN A 370 -6.29 -21.27 -15.42
N ILE A 371 -6.20 -22.52 -14.95
CA ILE A 371 -5.57 -22.82 -13.68
C ILE A 371 -4.07 -22.61 -13.91
N THR A 372 -3.60 -21.37 -13.72
CA THR A 372 -2.19 -20.98 -13.83
C THR A 372 -1.43 -21.60 -12.67
N PHE A 373 -0.97 -22.85 -12.83
CA PHE A 373 0.03 -23.42 -11.93
C PHE A 373 1.42 -22.98 -12.41
N ASP A 374 2.20 -22.39 -11.51
CA ASP A 374 3.63 -22.12 -11.66
C ASP A 374 4.08 -20.88 -12.48
N ASP A 375 3.44 -19.71 -12.29
CA ASP A 375 4.20 -18.44 -12.15
C ASP A 375 4.65 -18.24 -10.67
N ASP A 376 4.43 -19.27 -9.84
CA ASP A 376 4.50 -19.27 -8.38
C ASP A 376 5.87 -18.91 -7.80
N TYR A 377 6.98 -19.25 -8.47
CA TYR A 377 8.31 -18.82 -8.00
C TYR A 377 8.47 -17.30 -8.13
N SER A 378 8.10 -16.72 -9.28
CA SER A 378 8.26 -15.28 -9.53
C SER A 378 7.33 -14.46 -8.63
N ALA A 379 6.06 -14.87 -8.51
CA ALA A 379 5.08 -14.15 -7.68
C ALA A 379 5.43 -14.23 -6.18
N TYR A 380 5.72 -15.44 -5.67
CA TYR A 380 6.18 -15.62 -4.29
C TYR A 380 7.41 -14.77 -4.00
N TRP A 381 8.39 -14.79 -4.90
CA TRP A 381 9.64 -14.07 -4.73
C TRP A 381 9.44 -12.55 -4.76
N ILE A 382 8.60 -12.02 -5.64
CA ILE A 382 8.27 -10.59 -5.67
C ILE A 382 7.68 -10.13 -4.32
N TYR A 383 6.73 -10.89 -3.76
CA TYR A 383 6.15 -10.55 -2.45
C TYR A 383 7.16 -10.73 -1.30
N PHE A 384 8.03 -11.73 -1.39
CA PHE A 384 9.10 -11.95 -0.41
C PHE A 384 10.14 -10.82 -0.44
N VAL A 385 10.57 -10.37 -1.61
CA VAL A 385 11.47 -9.22 -1.75
C VAL A 385 10.83 -7.94 -1.21
N ASN A 386 9.54 -7.72 -1.49
CA ASN A 386 8.82 -6.59 -0.92
C ASN A 386 8.76 -6.67 0.62
N PHE A 387 8.52 -7.87 1.16
CA PHE A 387 8.59 -8.11 2.61
C PHE A 387 9.97 -7.77 3.18
N LEU A 388 11.07 -8.26 2.58
CA LEU A 388 12.44 -7.90 2.98
C LEU A 388 12.69 -6.39 2.92
N GLY A 389 12.24 -5.74 1.84
CA GLY A 389 12.35 -4.30 1.67
C GLY A 389 11.65 -3.51 2.77
N THR A 390 10.44 -3.93 3.17
CA THR A 390 9.71 -3.32 4.29
C THR A 390 10.31 -3.66 5.66
N LEU A 391 10.87 -4.86 5.82
CA LEU A 391 11.53 -5.29 7.05
C LEU A 391 12.81 -4.47 7.32
N ALA A 392 13.56 -4.14 6.25
CA ALA A 392 14.76 -3.32 6.31
C ALA A 392 14.49 -1.87 6.78
N VAL A 393 13.23 -1.45 6.79
CA VAL A 393 12.84 -0.13 7.29
C VAL A 393 12.81 -0.06 8.82
N LEU A 394 12.57 -1.18 9.51
CA LEU A 394 12.45 -1.19 10.98
C LEU A 394 13.73 -0.71 11.69
N PRO A 395 14.95 -1.18 11.35
CA PRO A 395 16.18 -0.67 11.95
C PRO A 395 16.35 0.83 11.72
N GLY A 396 16.08 1.33 10.52
CA GLY A 396 16.15 2.74 10.19
C GLY A 396 15.25 3.61 11.07
N ASN A 397 14.06 3.10 11.37
CA ASN A 397 13.09 3.78 12.23
C ASN A 397 13.53 3.80 13.70
N ILE A 398 14.03 2.68 14.23
CA ILE A 398 14.55 2.60 15.61
C ILE A 398 15.73 3.56 15.78
N VAL A 399 16.65 3.57 14.81
CA VAL A 399 17.80 4.49 14.77
C VAL A 399 17.32 5.94 14.74
N SER A 400 16.32 6.24 13.91
CA SER A 400 15.70 7.57 13.82
C SER A 400 15.09 8.00 15.16
N ALA A 401 14.27 7.16 15.79
CA ALA A 401 13.62 7.46 17.06
C ALA A 401 14.62 7.71 18.20
N LEU A 402 15.70 6.93 18.29
CA LEU A 402 16.70 7.04 19.36
C LEU A 402 17.67 8.22 19.17
N LEU A 403 17.99 8.57 17.92
CA LEU A 403 18.99 9.60 17.62
C LEU A 403 18.40 10.97 17.35
N MET A 404 17.10 11.08 17.06
CA MET A 404 16.46 12.34 16.69
C MET A 404 16.66 13.43 17.76
N ASP A 405 16.57 13.07 19.04
CA ASP A 405 16.72 14.03 20.14
C ASP A 405 18.19 14.38 20.44
N ARG A 406 19.16 13.55 20.01
CA ARG A 406 20.60 13.80 20.20
C ARG A 406 21.24 14.57 19.05
N ILE A 407 20.97 14.15 17.81
CA ILE A 407 21.60 14.68 16.59
C ILE A 407 20.86 15.93 16.07
N GLY A 408 19.59 16.09 16.47
CA GLY A 408 18.72 17.14 15.99
C GLY A 408 17.99 16.75 14.70
N ARG A 409 16.73 17.18 14.59
CA ARG A 409 15.79 16.73 13.54
C ARG A 409 16.23 17.10 12.12
N LEU A 410 16.72 18.33 11.93
CA LEU A 410 17.14 18.85 10.63
C LEU A 410 18.44 18.20 10.14
N THR A 411 19.40 17.97 11.05
CA THR A 411 20.66 17.29 10.73
C THR A 411 20.38 15.84 10.34
N MET A 412 19.47 15.17 11.05
CA MET A 412 19.05 13.81 10.71
C MET A 412 18.33 13.75 9.35
N LEU A 413 17.46 14.73 9.05
CA LEU A 413 16.81 14.86 7.74
C LEU A 413 17.83 15.00 6.61
N GLY A 414 18.74 15.98 6.73
CA GLY A 414 19.76 16.22 5.69
C GLY A 414 20.73 15.05 5.53
N GLY A 415 21.22 14.48 6.64
CA GLY A 415 22.17 13.38 6.62
C GLY A 415 21.58 12.10 6.00
N SER A 416 20.34 11.76 6.35
CA SER A 416 19.65 10.60 5.78
C SER A 416 19.32 10.79 4.29
N MET A 417 18.92 12.00 3.86
CA MET A 417 18.69 12.30 2.45
C MET A 417 19.98 12.15 1.62
N VAL A 418 21.11 12.69 2.08
CA VAL A 418 22.40 12.54 1.37
C VAL A 418 22.81 11.08 1.29
N LEU A 419 22.69 10.33 2.39
CA LEU A 419 23.08 8.92 2.42
C LEU A 419 22.15 8.06 1.54
N SER A 420 20.85 8.38 1.50
CA SER A 420 19.90 7.74 0.58
C SER A 420 20.24 8.03 -0.90
N GLY A 421 20.65 9.26 -1.22
CA GLY A 421 21.12 9.63 -2.56
C GLY A 421 22.37 8.84 -2.99
N ILE A 422 23.34 8.66 -2.07
CA ILE A 422 24.53 7.83 -2.31
C ILE A 422 24.13 6.37 -2.55
N SER A 423 23.23 5.81 -1.74
CA SER A 423 22.75 4.43 -1.95
C SER A 423 22.04 4.25 -3.30
N CYS A 424 21.28 5.26 -3.74
CA CYS A 424 20.61 5.23 -5.03
C CYS A 424 21.60 5.29 -6.20
N PHE A 425 22.71 6.03 -6.06
CA PHE A 425 23.78 6.04 -7.07
C PHE A 425 24.39 4.65 -7.28
N PHE A 426 24.57 3.87 -6.21
CA PHE A 426 25.11 2.51 -6.31
C PHE A 426 24.15 1.49 -6.95
N LEU A 427 22.83 1.76 -6.95
CA LEU A 427 21.87 0.89 -7.66
C LEU A 427 22.14 0.84 -9.17
N TRP A 428 22.69 1.91 -9.75
CA TRP A 428 23.04 1.96 -11.17
C TRP A 428 24.07 0.88 -11.56
N PHE A 429 24.93 0.47 -10.63
CA PHE A 429 25.93 -0.58 -10.85
C PHE A 429 25.41 -1.98 -10.53
N GLY A 430 24.14 -2.11 -10.16
CA GLY A 430 23.41 -3.33 -9.86
C GLY A 430 23.35 -4.33 -11.01
N THR A 431 24.28 -5.29 -11.11
CA THR A 431 24.24 -6.36 -12.12
C THR A 431 23.70 -7.68 -11.58
N SER A 432 23.66 -7.87 -10.26
CA SER A 432 23.14 -9.07 -9.60
C SER A 432 21.86 -8.76 -8.83
N GLU A 433 20.90 -9.68 -8.87
CA GLU A 433 19.65 -9.62 -8.09
C GLU A 433 19.92 -9.40 -6.59
N SER A 434 20.86 -10.14 -6.01
CA SER A 434 21.22 -10.04 -4.60
C SER A 434 21.74 -8.66 -4.21
N MET A 435 22.54 -8.04 -5.08
CA MET A 435 23.09 -6.70 -4.88
C MET A 435 22.00 -5.64 -4.97
N MET A 436 21.05 -5.79 -5.89
CA MET A 436 19.89 -4.91 -6.00
C MET A 436 19.00 -4.96 -4.77
N ILE A 437 18.69 -6.16 -4.27
CA ILE A 437 17.89 -6.33 -3.04
C ILE A 437 18.62 -5.72 -1.83
N GLY A 438 19.93 -5.94 -1.71
CA GLY A 438 20.72 -5.36 -0.63
C GLY A 438 20.72 -3.82 -0.63
N MET A 439 20.92 -3.22 -1.81
CA MET A 439 20.90 -1.76 -1.97
C MET A 439 19.50 -1.16 -1.77
N LEU A 440 18.44 -1.88 -2.17
CA LEU A 440 17.05 -1.53 -1.88
C LEU A 440 16.79 -1.44 -0.37
N CYS A 441 17.17 -2.48 0.36
CA CYS A 441 17.03 -2.53 1.81
C CYS A 441 17.77 -1.36 2.49
N LEU A 442 18.98 -1.05 2.00
CA LEU A 442 19.76 0.09 2.47
C LEU A 442 19.05 1.43 2.17
N TYR A 443 18.60 1.63 0.93
CA TYR A 443 17.87 2.84 0.53
C TYR A 443 16.60 3.05 1.38
N ASN A 444 15.80 2.00 1.56
CA ASN A 444 14.57 2.05 2.35
C ASN A 444 14.83 2.34 3.84
N GLY A 445 15.84 1.70 4.42
CA GLY A 445 16.25 1.91 5.82
C GLY A 445 16.82 3.31 6.08
N LEU A 446 17.47 3.93 5.09
CA LEU A 446 17.98 5.30 5.21
C LEU A 446 16.89 6.35 4.99
N THR A 447 16.06 6.15 3.96
CA THR A 447 15.02 7.10 3.57
C THR A 447 13.94 7.23 4.63
N ILE A 448 13.62 6.16 5.38
CA ILE A 448 12.64 6.27 6.47
C ILE A 448 13.06 7.23 7.59
N SER A 449 14.37 7.32 7.85
CA SER A 449 14.87 8.25 8.86
C SER A 449 14.59 9.69 8.44
N ALA A 450 14.66 9.98 7.13
CA ALA A 450 14.27 11.26 6.55
C ALA A 450 12.77 11.51 6.71
N TRP A 451 11.92 10.51 6.40
CA TRP A 451 10.47 10.61 6.54
C TRP A 451 10.03 10.92 7.97
N ASN A 452 10.51 10.16 8.94
CA ASN A 452 10.22 10.41 10.35
C ASN A 452 10.66 11.81 10.78
N SER A 453 11.86 12.23 10.36
CA SER A 453 12.36 13.58 10.59
C SER A 453 11.42 14.64 10.03
N LEU A 454 10.95 14.43 8.80
CA LEU A 454 10.10 15.37 8.10
C LEU A 454 8.72 15.50 8.78
N ASP A 455 8.12 14.38 9.20
CA ASP A 455 6.85 14.36 9.94
C ASP A 455 6.96 15.16 11.24
N VAL A 456 8.00 14.89 12.03
CA VAL A 456 8.17 15.57 13.33
C VAL A 456 8.48 17.05 13.14
N VAL A 457 9.36 17.41 12.20
CA VAL A 457 9.66 18.82 11.89
C VAL A 457 8.40 19.55 11.46
N THR A 458 7.57 18.93 10.62
CA THR A 458 6.29 19.51 10.16
C THR A 458 5.38 19.80 11.35
N VAL A 459 5.22 18.87 12.28
CA VAL A 459 4.37 19.08 13.48
C VAL A 459 4.96 20.15 14.41
N GLU A 460 6.28 20.23 14.55
CA GLU A 460 6.89 21.14 15.53
C GLU A 460 7.04 22.58 15.07
N LEU A 461 7.26 22.79 13.77
CA LEU A 461 7.57 24.10 13.20
C LEU A 461 6.36 25.04 13.22
N TYR A 462 5.16 24.46 13.10
CA TYR A 462 3.94 25.24 12.99
C TYR A 462 3.31 25.55 14.34
N PRO A 463 2.80 26.79 14.50
CA PRO A 463 2.03 27.16 15.67
C PRO A 463 0.74 26.34 15.68
N THR A 464 0.25 26.07 16.88
CA THR A 464 -0.76 25.03 17.08
C THR A 464 -2.14 25.39 16.52
N ASP A 465 -2.40 26.66 16.21
CA ASP A 465 -3.60 27.16 15.53
C ASP A 465 -3.64 26.83 14.02
N ARG A 466 -2.53 26.40 13.41
CA ARG A 466 -2.43 26.16 11.96
C ARG A 466 -1.84 24.81 11.57
N ARG A 467 -1.22 24.14 12.54
CA ARG A 467 -0.55 22.85 12.41
C ARG A 467 -1.35 21.79 11.67
N TYR A 468 -2.65 21.70 11.92
CA TYR A 468 -3.48 20.64 11.37
C TYR A 468 -3.69 20.80 9.86
N VAL A 469 -4.11 22.00 9.43
CA VAL A 469 -4.25 22.35 8.01
C VAL A 469 -2.92 22.28 7.29
N GLU A 470 -1.82 22.70 7.92
CA GLU A 470 -0.49 22.68 7.31
C GLU A 470 0.04 21.26 7.14
N MET A 471 -0.21 20.37 8.10
CA MET A 471 0.13 18.97 7.96
C MET A 471 -0.70 18.27 6.87
N GLY A 472 -2.00 18.60 6.76
CA GLY A 472 -2.86 18.11 5.68
C GLY A 472 -2.58 18.74 4.31
N LEU A 473 -1.80 19.82 4.26
CA LEU A 473 -1.36 20.45 3.01
C LEU A 473 -0.03 19.89 2.52
N LEU A 474 0.87 19.56 3.46
CA LEU A 474 2.21 19.08 3.17
C LEU A 474 2.26 17.56 2.96
N GLY A 475 1.41 16.80 3.66
CA GLY A 475 1.26 15.34 3.49
C GLY A 475 0.13 14.96 2.55
#